data_AF-A0A1B9KZY8-F1
#
_entry.id   AF-A0A1B9KZY8-F1
#
_cell.length_a   1.000
_cell.length_b   1.000
_cell.length_c   1.000
_cell.angle_alpha   90.00
_cell.angle_beta   90.00
_cell.angle_gamma   90.00
#
_symmetry.space_group_name_H-M   'P 1'
#
loop_
_entity.id
_entity.type
_entity.pdbx_description
1 polymer ?
#
loop_
_entity_poly.entity_id
_entity_poly.type
_entity_poly.pdbx_seq_one_letter_code
_entity_poly.pdbx_strand_id
1 'polypeptide(L)'
;MLGVKTKDIQNWELNKAQPELKILRDLAVIFGTSVHDILSNETITTTNYMPWNTNETIDYFWGHIGILLYSSNIIKWYPITNSTFDRVKTILSNDEPSKENDILSLDTLNNRLLLINKNIVKKISLIDDASDMPKDWEISWDGYQGLGSEEFYNLIDEYFFDYEHFYQNTSKELQNKVVNLIEEKRITEDNVLEILNQVYIYYHDNSVETIDIVNASELFDNVGTIELELNRFIQFSDYNGEIHFIPLNSVGLIDVPLYLYKIGRNEIFENK
;
A
#
# COMPACT_ATOMS: atom_id res chain seq x y z
N MET A 1 -2.31 23.34 -13.80
CA MET A 1 -2.53 22.22 -12.86
C MET A 1 -3.15 21.02 -13.55
N LEU A 2 -4.24 21.16 -14.32
CA LEU A 2 -4.70 20.05 -15.20
C LEU A 2 -4.74 20.41 -16.69
N GLY A 3 -4.66 21.70 -17.05
CA GLY A 3 -4.72 22.15 -18.45
C GLY A 3 -6.05 21.91 -19.15
N VAL A 4 -7.10 21.51 -18.41
CA VAL A 4 -8.44 21.17 -18.92
C VAL A 4 -9.41 22.34 -18.81
N LYS A 5 -10.45 22.37 -19.64
CA LYS A 5 -11.47 23.42 -19.60
C LYS A 5 -12.48 23.13 -18.50
N THR A 6 -13.02 24.17 -17.87
CA THR A 6 -14.08 24.04 -16.85
C THR A 6 -15.29 23.26 -17.34
N LYS A 7 -15.63 23.37 -18.63
CA LYS A 7 -16.74 22.62 -19.23
C LYS A 7 -16.49 21.11 -19.22
N ASP A 8 -15.24 20.67 -19.36
CA ASP A 8 -14.88 19.26 -19.37
C ASP A 8 -15.02 18.69 -17.94
N ILE A 9 -14.57 19.44 -16.93
CA ILE A 9 -14.79 19.10 -15.52
C ILE A 9 -16.29 18.96 -15.21
N GLN A 10 -17.11 19.93 -15.62
CA GLN A 10 -18.56 19.86 -15.45
C GLN A 10 -19.19 18.65 -16.16
N ASN A 11 -18.65 18.24 -17.31
CA ASN A 11 -19.14 17.04 -17.98
C ASN A 11 -18.77 15.77 -17.21
N TRP A 12 -17.60 15.72 -16.56
CA TRP A 12 -17.21 14.60 -15.70
C TRP A 12 -18.08 14.52 -14.45
N GLU A 13 -18.28 15.64 -13.75
CA GLU A 13 -19.16 15.73 -12.56
C GLU A 13 -20.61 15.30 -12.86
N LEU A 14 -21.07 15.55 -14.10
CA LEU A 14 -22.41 15.17 -14.56
C LEU A 14 -22.46 13.78 -15.23
N ASN A 15 -21.39 12.99 -15.18
CA ASN A 15 -21.27 11.68 -15.83
C ASN A 15 -21.58 11.70 -17.35
N LYS A 16 -21.31 12.82 -18.02
CA LYS A 16 -21.50 13.00 -19.47
C LYS A 16 -20.27 12.61 -20.28
N ALA A 17 -19.11 12.53 -19.64
CA ALA A 17 -17.84 12.08 -20.21
C ALA A 17 -16.98 11.51 -19.08
N GLN A 18 -15.93 10.76 -19.44
CA GLN A 18 -14.89 10.31 -18.51
C GLN A 18 -13.57 11.02 -18.84
N PRO A 19 -12.73 11.33 -17.84
CA PRO A 19 -11.39 11.86 -18.09
C PRO A 19 -10.51 10.80 -18.78
N GLU A 20 -9.58 11.24 -19.61
CA GLU A 20 -8.53 10.36 -20.15
C GLU A 20 -7.59 9.91 -19.02
N LEU A 21 -6.94 8.75 -19.17
CA LEU A 21 -6.03 8.18 -18.16
C LEU A 21 -4.95 9.17 -17.70
N LYS A 22 -4.36 9.94 -18.63
CA LYS A 22 -3.37 10.97 -18.29
C LYS A 22 -3.89 12.02 -17.31
N ILE A 23 -5.17 12.38 -17.42
CA ILE A 23 -5.81 13.35 -16.54
C ILE A 23 -6.09 12.68 -15.19
N LEU A 24 -6.55 11.42 -15.19
CA LEU A 24 -6.75 10.65 -13.96
C LEU A 24 -5.45 10.52 -13.15
N ARG A 25 -4.31 10.27 -13.81
CA ARG A 25 -2.99 10.22 -13.18
C ARG A 25 -2.58 11.55 -12.55
N ASP A 26 -2.76 12.64 -13.28
CA ASP A 26 -2.50 13.98 -12.74
C ASP A 26 -3.40 14.26 -11.52
N LEU A 27 -4.69 13.88 -11.58
CA LEU A 27 -5.63 14.01 -10.46
C LEU A 27 -5.19 13.15 -9.27
N ALA A 28 -4.81 11.90 -9.49
CA ALA A 28 -4.36 10.97 -8.45
C ALA A 28 -3.18 11.55 -7.68
N VAL A 29 -2.18 12.07 -8.38
CA VAL A 29 -1.00 12.69 -7.78
C VAL A 29 -1.35 14.00 -7.07
N ILE A 30 -2.19 14.85 -7.65
CA ILE A 30 -2.62 16.10 -7.01
C ILE A 30 -3.37 15.84 -5.70
N PHE A 31 -4.22 14.81 -5.68
CA PHE A 31 -5.02 14.46 -4.51
C PHE A 31 -4.33 13.47 -3.58
N GLY A 32 -3.12 13.01 -3.90
CA GLY A 32 -2.35 12.08 -3.06
C GLY A 32 -2.98 10.69 -2.94
N THR A 33 -3.64 10.23 -3.99
CA THR A 33 -4.37 8.96 -4.09
C THR A 33 -3.89 8.14 -5.29
N SER A 34 -4.62 7.11 -5.74
CA SER A 34 -4.34 6.35 -6.96
C SER A 34 -5.42 6.52 -8.03
N VAL A 35 -5.09 6.21 -9.29
CA VAL A 35 -6.12 6.09 -10.34
C VAL A 35 -7.13 5.00 -9.99
N HIS A 36 -6.67 3.92 -9.35
CA HIS A 36 -7.55 2.84 -8.88
C HIS A 36 -8.61 3.37 -7.91
N ASP A 37 -8.22 4.14 -6.90
CA ASP A 37 -9.15 4.66 -5.90
C ASP A 37 -10.09 5.74 -6.48
N ILE A 38 -9.63 6.53 -7.47
CA ILE A 38 -10.50 7.48 -8.19
C ILE A 38 -11.60 6.76 -8.97
N LEU A 39 -11.27 5.61 -9.57
CA LEU A 39 -12.19 4.84 -10.40
C LEU A 39 -13.02 3.83 -9.59
N SER A 40 -12.59 3.52 -8.37
CA SER A 40 -13.34 2.64 -7.48
C SER A 40 -14.59 3.35 -6.95
N ASN A 41 -15.60 2.56 -6.57
CA ASN A 41 -16.74 3.06 -5.80
C ASN A 41 -16.47 2.96 -4.28
N GLU A 42 -15.20 2.86 -3.89
CA GLU A 42 -14.76 2.66 -2.50
C GLU A 42 -14.28 3.98 -1.88
N THR A 43 -13.87 3.93 -0.61
CA THR A 43 -13.29 5.10 0.08
C THR A 43 -11.97 5.49 -0.57
N ILE A 44 -11.80 6.78 -0.87
CA ILE A 44 -10.57 7.32 -1.45
C ILE A 44 -9.58 7.57 -0.31
N THR A 45 -8.44 6.88 -0.32
CA THR A 45 -7.35 7.15 0.60
C THR A 45 -6.46 8.25 0.04
N THR A 46 -6.01 9.15 0.92
CA THR A 46 -5.15 10.27 0.57
C THR A 46 -4.07 10.51 1.61
N THR A 47 -2.86 10.83 1.15
CA THR A 47 -1.78 11.31 2.01
C THR A 47 -2.00 12.75 2.49
N ASN A 48 -2.94 13.49 1.88
CA ASN A 48 -3.16 14.90 2.14
C ASN A 48 -4.30 15.11 3.15
N TYR A 49 -4.03 15.89 4.20
CA TYR A 49 -5.10 16.37 5.08
C TYR A 49 -5.95 17.45 4.37
N MET A 50 -7.26 17.23 4.32
CA MET A 50 -8.21 18.17 3.72
C MET A 50 -9.15 18.76 4.79
N PRO A 51 -8.85 19.94 5.37
CA PRO A 51 -9.59 20.48 6.52
C PRO A 51 -11.06 20.84 6.24
N TRP A 52 -11.43 20.98 4.97
CA TRP A 52 -12.80 21.24 4.50
C TRP A 52 -13.54 19.96 4.08
N ASN A 53 -12.90 18.79 4.21
CA ASN A 53 -13.57 17.55 3.91
C ASN A 53 -14.56 17.21 5.02
N THR A 54 -15.85 17.33 4.71
CA THR A 54 -16.95 16.82 5.55
C THR A 54 -17.48 15.49 5.04
N ASN A 55 -16.84 14.91 4.03
CA ASN A 55 -17.28 13.69 3.38
C ASN A 55 -16.53 12.48 3.96
N GLU A 56 -17.29 11.52 4.47
CA GLU A 56 -16.77 10.27 5.03
C GLU A 56 -16.09 9.37 3.97
N THR A 57 -16.24 9.69 2.68
CA THR A 57 -15.64 8.92 1.58
C THR A 57 -14.17 9.26 1.28
N ILE A 58 -13.56 10.24 1.96
CA ILE A 58 -12.14 10.56 1.81
C ILE A 58 -11.44 10.32 3.14
N ASP A 59 -10.43 9.46 3.12
CA ASP A 59 -9.68 9.03 4.28
C ASP A 59 -8.24 9.52 4.22
N TYR A 60 -7.84 10.32 5.20
CA TYR A 60 -6.60 11.09 5.17
C TYR A 60 -5.53 10.54 6.11
N PHE A 61 -4.28 10.89 5.86
CA PHE A 61 -3.16 10.59 6.76
C PHE A 61 -3.43 11.06 8.20
N TRP A 62 -3.33 10.13 9.15
CA TRP A 62 -3.52 10.39 10.58
C TRP A 62 -2.19 10.40 11.36
N GLY A 63 -1.29 9.49 11.00
CA GLY A 63 -0.07 9.23 11.76
C GLY A 63 0.44 7.84 11.43
N HIS A 64 1.03 7.16 12.41
CA HIS A 64 1.73 5.90 12.17
C HIS A 64 1.31 4.78 13.12
N ILE A 65 1.33 3.57 12.58
CA ILE A 65 1.26 2.32 13.34
C ILE A 65 2.67 1.74 13.50
N GLY A 66 3.02 1.40 14.73
CA GLY A 66 4.30 0.81 15.12
C GLY A 66 4.12 -0.64 15.53
N ILE A 67 4.81 -1.55 14.86
CA ILE A 67 4.77 -2.99 15.12
C ILE A 67 6.09 -3.44 15.74
N LEU A 68 6.01 -4.06 16.94
CA LEU A 68 7.15 -4.65 17.63
C LEU A 68 6.94 -6.16 17.80
N LEU A 69 7.86 -6.96 17.29
CA LEU A 69 7.86 -8.42 17.45
C LEU A 69 8.59 -8.85 18.74
N TYR A 70 8.30 -10.03 19.28
CA TYR A 70 8.87 -10.50 20.57
C TYR A 70 10.39 -10.52 20.62
N SER A 71 11.01 -11.00 19.55
CA SER A 71 12.47 -11.15 19.46
C SER A 71 13.15 -9.93 18.84
N SER A 72 12.41 -8.85 18.57
CA SER A 72 12.94 -7.61 18.00
C SER A 72 13.04 -6.51 19.05
N ASN A 73 14.01 -5.60 18.86
CA ASN A 73 14.12 -4.36 19.61
C ASN A 73 13.75 -3.13 18.77
N ILE A 74 13.43 -3.32 17.49
CA ILE A 74 13.15 -2.25 16.54
C ILE A 74 11.65 -2.26 16.27
N ILE A 75 11.02 -1.10 16.40
CA ILE A 75 9.62 -0.89 16.03
C ILE A 75 9.57 -0.53 14.56
N LYS A 76 8.75 -1.23 13.77
CA LYS A 76 8.49 -0.90 12.37
C LYS A 76 7.32 0.05 12.29
N TRP A 77 7.53 1.23 11.72
CA TRP A 77 6.54 2.28 11.63
C TRP A 77 5.99 2.40 10.21
N TYR A 78 4.67 2.45 10.09
CA TYR A 78 3.98 2.56 8.81
C TYR A 78 2.96 3.70 8.86
N PRO A 79 2.93 4.60 7.86
CA PRO A 79 1.94 5.67 7.80
C PRO A 79 0.56 5.10 7.50
N ILE A 80 -0.42 5.50 8.29
CA ILE A 80 -1.81 5.03 8.17
C ILE A 80 -2.78 6.20 8.11
N THR A 81 -3.97 5.89 7.61
CA THR A 81 -5.07 6.82 7.55
C THR A 81 -5.89 6.86 8.84
N ASN A 82 -6.78 7.85 8.97
CA ASN A 82 -7.67 7.96 10.12
C ASN A 82 -8.64 6.78 10.23
N SER A 83 -9.23 6.31 9.13
CA SER A 83 -10.12 5.14 9.17
C SER A 83 -9.36 3.87 9.57
N THR A 84 -8.10 3.73 9.14
CA THR A 84 -7.23 2.63 9.55
C THR A 84 -6.96 2.67 11.05
N PHE A 85 -6.68 3.86 11.60
CA PHE A 85 -6.54 4.06 13.05
C PHE A 85 -7.80 3.62 13.81
N ASP A 86 -8.97 4.13 13.41
CA ASP A 86 -10.24 3.81 14.09
C ASP A 86 -10.57 2.31 14.00
N ARG A 87 -10.31 1.68 12.86
CA ARG A 87 -10.49 0.24 12.64
C ARG A 87 -9.57 -0.58 13.54
N VAL A 88 -8.26 -0.27 13.55
CA VAL A 88 -7.29 -0.98 14.40
C VAL A 88 -7.65 -0.83 15.87
N LYS A 89 -8.00 0.37 16.31
CA LYS A 89 -8.43 0.63 17.69
C LYS A 89 -9.66 -0.19 18.05
N THR A 90 -10.64 -0.27 17.16
CA THR A 90 -11.87 -1.05 17.37
C THR A 90 -11.57 -2.54 17.49
N ILE A 91 -10.83 -3.10 16.53
CA ILE A 91 -10.47 -4.54 16.53
C ILE A 91 -9.67 -4.91 17.77
N LEU A 92 -8.68 -4.10 18.15
CA LEU A 92 -7.80 -4.43 19.28
C LEU A 92 -8.41 -4.12 20.66
N SER A 93 -9.45 -3.30 20.73
CA SER A 93 -10.14 -2.99 22.00
C SER A 93 -11.38 -3.85 22.24
N ASN A 94 -11.81 -4.64 21.25
CA ASN A 94 -12.94 -5.54 21.40
C ASN A 94 -12.52 -6.77 22.21
N ASP A 95 -13.07 -6.89 23.43
CA ASP A 95 -12.80 -7.99 24.35
C ASP A 95 -13.60 -9.28 24.05
N GLU A 96 -14.36 -9.36 22.94
CA GLU A 96 -15.17 -10.55 22.63
C GLU A 96 -14.28 -11.72 22.17
N PRO A 97 -14.13 -12.80 22.96
CA PRO A 97 -13.15 -13.85 22.68
C PRO A 97 -13.56 -14.84 21.58
N SER A 98 -14.47 -14.48 20.68
CA SER A 98 -15.09 -15.45 19.77
C SER A 98 -15.24 -14.95 18.33
N LYS A 99 -14.46 -15.60 17.45
CA LYS A 99 -14.54 -15.65 15.97
C LYS A 99 -13.82 -14.57 15.15
N GLU A 100 -12.96 -13.75 15.73
CA GLU A 100 -12.09 -12.92 14.90
C GLU A 100 -10.82 -13.67 14.52
N ASN A 101 -10.43 -13.56 13.25
CA ASN A 101 -9.19 -14.15 12.73
C ASN A 101 -7.99 -13.63 13.52
N ASP A 102 -6.98 -14.47 13.75
CA ASP A 102 -5.75 -14.09 14.46
C ASP A 102 -4.91 -13.09 13.65
N ILE A 103 -5.18 -12.99 12.35
CA ILE A 103 -4.54 -12.07 11.42
C ILE A 103 -5.30 -10.75 11.35
N LEU A 104 -4.62 -9.65 11.68
CA LEU A 104 -5.06 -8.28 11.43
C LEU A 104 -4.44 -7.78 10.12
N SER A 105 -5.29 -7.48 9.12
CA SER A 105 -4.88 -6.96 7.82
C SER A 105 -5.14 -5.46 7.70
N LEU A 106 -4.15 -4.69 7.23
CA LEU A 106 -4.31 -3.26 6.98
C LEU A 106 -3.41 -2.67 5.89
N ASP A 107 -3.98 -1.72 5.16
CA ASP A 107 -3.31 -0.91 4.16
C ASP A 107 -2.55 0.25 4.82
N THR A 108 -1.48 0.67 4.17
CA THR A 108 -0.62 1.78 4.61
C THR A 108 -0.39 2.74 3.43
N LEU A 109 -0.05 3.99 3.75
CA LEU A 109 0.16 5.02 2.73
C LEU A 109 1.50 4.92 2.00
N ASN A 110 2.44 4.11 2.50
CA ASN A 110 3.72 3.85 1.85
C ASN A 110 3.70 2.58 0.98
N ASN A 111 2.54 2.29 0.37
CA ASN A 111 2.33 1.18 -0.56
C ASN A 111 2.57 -0.21 0.05
N ARG A 112 2.29 -0.40 1.34
CA ARG A 112 2.40 -1.69 2.02
C ARG A 112 1.05 -2.17 2.55
N LEU A 113 0.78 -3.46 2.41
CA LEU A 113 -0.30 -4.19 3.06
C LEU A 113 0.31 -5.05 4.16
N LEU A 114 -0.13 -4.86 5.39
CA LEU A 114 0.41 -5.58 6.54
C LEU A 114 -0.55 -6.68 6.98
N LEU A 115 -0.05 -7.90 7.14
CA LEU A 115 -0.73 -9.02 7.76
C LEU A 115 -0.07 -9.30 9.11
N ILE A 116 -0.70 -8.86 10.20
CA ILE A 116 -0.14 -8.91 11.55
C ILE A 116 -0.74 -10.08 12.30
N ASN A 117 0.09 -11.01 12.76
CA ASN A 117 -0.36 -12.07 13.66
C ASN A 117 -0.47 -11.53 15.09
N LYS A 118 -1.70 -11.35 15.56
CA LYS A 118 -2.01 -10.78 16.89
C LYS A 118 -1.42 -11.61 18.04
N ASN A 119 -1.21 -12.90 17.85
CA ASN A 119 -0.68 -13.81 18.87
C ASN A 119 0.85 -13.77 19.00
N ILE A 120 1.56 -13.23 17.99
CA ILE A 120 3.02 -13.27 17.89
C ILE A 120 3.64 -11.86 17.92
N VAL A 121 2.82 -10.81 17.89
CA VAL A 121 3.27 -9.44 18.09
C VAL A 121 3.48 -9.16 19.60
N LYS A 122 4.55 -8.44 19.94
CA LYS A 122 4.83 -8.02 21.32
C LYS A 122 4.08 -6.73 21.69
N LYS A 123 3.98 -5.81 20.72
CA LYS A 123 3.30 -4.52 20.93
C LYS A 123 2.89 -3.94 19.58
N ILE A 124 1.66 -3.43 19.52
CA ILE A 124 1.20 -2.50 18.49
C ILE A 124 1.10 -1.12 19.14
N SER A 125 1.61 -0.09 18.49
CA SER A 125 1.57 1.30 18.95
C SER A 125 0.97 2.18 17.87
N LEU A 126 0.21 3.20 18.25
CA LEU A 126 -0.40 4.16 17.34
C LEU A 126 0.07 5.55 17.77
N ILE A 127 0.61 6.34 16.85
CA ILE A 127 1.13 7.68 17.10
C ILE A 127 0.52 8.65 16.10
N ASP A 128 -0.12 9.71 16.61
CA ASP A 128 -0.65 10.82 15.82
C ASP A 128 0.50 11.69 15.30
N ASP A 129 0.40 12.19 14.07
CA ASP A 129 1.38 13.11 13.44
C ASP A 129 1.70 14.35 14.30
N ALA A 130 0.75 14.80 15.12
CA ALA A 130 0.96 15.92 16.04
C ALA A 130 1.84 15.57 17.27
N SER A 131 2.29 14.33 17.41
CA SER A 131 3.09 13.85 18.54
C SER A 131 4.59 13.91 18.26
N ASP A 132 5.40 13.92 19.33
CA ASP A 132 6.85 13.78 19.20
C ASP A 132 7.22 12.41 18.60
N MET A 133 8.04 12.42 17.55
CA MET A 133 8.52 11.20 16.92
C MET A 133 9.41 10.38 17.89
N PRO A 134 9.22 9.05 17.97
CA PRO A 134 10.18 8.13 18.57
C PRO A 134 11.63 8.41 18.15
N LYS A 135 12.56 8.26 19.10
CA LYS A 135 13.99 8.49 18.85
C LYS A 135 14.60 7.49 17.87
N ASP A 136 14.09 6.26 17.86
CA ASP A 136 14.60 5.15 17.06
C ASP A 136 13.74 4.95 15.79
N TRP A 137 13.25 6.05 15.21
CA TRP A 137 12.43 6.01 14.00
C TRP A 137 13.28 5.87 12.75
N GLU A 138 13.19 4.72 12.09
CA GLU A 138 13.77 4.51 10.77
C GLU A 138 12.75 4.91 9.69
N ILE A 139 13.08 5.93 8.91
CA ILE A 139 12.26 6.37 7.77
C ILE A 139 12.69 5.54 6.56
N SER A 140 11.72 4.91 5.90
CA SER A 140 11.93 4.13 4.67
C SER A 140 12.35 5.01 3.49
N TRP A 141 12.75 4.37 2.40
CA TRP A 141 13.24 5.06 1.19
C TRP A 141 12.21 6.05 0.61
N ASP A 142 10.92 5.73 0.74
CA ASP A 142 9.79 6.53 0.27
C ASP A 142 9.36 7.63 1.23
N GLY A 143 10.01 7.78 2.39
CA GLY A 143 9.84 8.91 3.28
C GLY A 143 8.76 8.71 4.34
N TYR A 144 8.40 9.81 5.02
CA TYR A 144 7.56 9.77 6.22
C TYR A 144 6.12 9.30 5.97
N GLN A 145 5.52 9.68 4.84
CA GLN A 145 4.14 9.35 4.45
C GLN A 145 4.07 8.46 3.20
N GLY A 146 5.20 7.87 2.78
CA GLY A 146 5.36 7.34 1.43
C GLY A 146 5.57 8.44 0.39
N LEU A 147 5.42 8.09 -0.90
CA LEU A 147 5.69 9.00 -2.03
C LEU A 147 4.65 10.11 -2.22
N GLY A 148 3.70 10.27 -1.30
CA GLY A 148 2.66 11.30 -1.34
C GLY A 148 1.53 11.01 -2.33
N SER A 149 1.54 9.87 -3.01
CA SER A 149 0.46 9.33 -3.84
C SER A 149 0.83 7.89 -4.19
N GLU A 150 -0.12 6.97 -4.03
CA GLU A 150 0.07 5.57 -4.43
C GLU A 150 0.32 5.44 -5.94
N GLU A 151 -0.20 6.37 -6.76
CA GLU A 151 0.03 6.41 -8.20
C GLU A 151 1.53 6.52 -8.57
N PHE A 152 2.38 7.09 -7.71
CA PHE A 152 3.81 7.13 -8.00
C PHE A 152 4.46 5.75 -8.07
N TYR A 153 3.99 4.78 -7.29
CA TYR A 153 4.53 3.42 -7.33
C TYR A 153 4.18 2.77 -8.68
N ASN A 154 2.94 2.95 -9.16
CA ASN A 154 2.50 2.50 -10.50
C ASN A 154 3.35 3.13 -11.61
N LEU A 155 3.58 4.44 -11.53
CA LEU A 155 4.33 5.16 -12.55
C LEU A 155 5.81 4.81 -12.58
N ILE A 156 6.40 4.47 -11.43
CA ILE A 156 7.77 3.96 -11.35
C ILE A 156 7.84 2.58 -12.00
N ASP A 157 6.91 1.68 -11.67
CA ASP A 157 6.81 0.34 -12.28
C ASP A 157 6.72 0.45 -13.81
N GLU A 158 5.77 1.22 -14.33
CA GLU A 158 5.61 1.42 -15.77
C GLU A 158 6.84 2.09 -16.40
N TYR A 159 7.50 3.03 -15.73
CA TYR A 159 8.70 3.66 -16.27
C TYR A 159 9.81 2.62 -16.57
N PHE A 160 9.98 1.61 -15.71
CA PHE A 160 10.99 0.57 -15.90
C PHE A 160 10.52 -0.60 -16.77
N PHE A 161 9.25 -1.00 -16.68
CA PHE A 161 8.76 -2.24 -17.30
C PHE A 161 7.81 -2.05 -18.49
N ASP A 162 7.16 -0.89 -18.62
CA ASP A 162 6.28 -0.54 -19.75
C ASP A 162 6.40 0.95 -20.12
N TYR A 163 7.62 1.34 -20.52
CA TYR A 163 7.96 2.74 -20.76
C TYR A 163 7.06 3.39 -21.84
N GLU A 164 6.63 2.62 -22.84
CA GLU A 164 5.75 3.15 -23.89
C GLU A 164 4.37 3.48 -23.33
N HIS A 165 3.78 2.61 -22.51
CA HIS A 165 2.52 2.89 -21.83
C HIS A 165 2.65 4.10 -20.91
N PHE A 166 3.71 4.16 -20.09
CA PHE A 166 4.02 5.31 -19.25
C PHE A 166 4.09 6.61 -20.07
N TYR A 167 4.85 6.62 -21.16
CA TYR A 167 5.09 7.80 -21.97
C TYR A 167 3.82 8.30 -22.67
N GLN A 168 2.97 7.39 -23.16
CA GLN A 168 1.74 7.74 -23.86
C GLN A 168 0.62 8.20 -22.91
N ASN A 169 0.54 7.60 -21.72
CA ASN A 169 -0.57 7.81 -20.79
C ASN A 169 -0.25 8.74 -19.62
N THR A 170 0.95 9.32 -19.53
CA THR A 170 1.35 10.25 -18.46
C THR A 170 1.59 11.65 -19.01
N SER A 171 1.08 12.69 -18.34
CA SER A 171 1.32 14.08 -18.75
C SER A 171 2.81 14.43 -18.72
N LYS A 172 3.26 15.39 -19.55
CA LYS A 172 4.69 15.72 -19.60
C LYS A 172 5.21 16.30 -18.27
N GLU A 173 4.36 17.02 -17.55
CA GLU A 173 4.70 17.53 -16.21
C GLU A 173 4.90 16.38 -15.23
N LEU A 174 4.00 15.40 -15.22
CA LEU A 174 4.08 14.26 -14.33
C LEU A 174 5.23 13.31 -14.71
N GLN A 175 5.50 13.09 -16.00
CA GLN A 175 6.68 12.35 -16.46
C GLN A 175 7.97 12.92 -15.86
N ASN A 176 8.13 14.25 -15.92
CA ASN A 176 9.31 14.91 -15.35
C ASN A 176 9.38 14.75 -13.82
N LYS A 177 8.24 14.77 -13.12
CA LYS A 177 8.20 14.54 -11.66
C LYS A 177 8.65 13.12 -11.32
N VAL A 178 8.17 12.11 -12.05
CA VAL A 178 8.55 10.70 -11.86
C VAL A 178 10.04 10.50 -12.12
N VAL A 179 10.57 11.04 -13.22
CA VAL A 179 12.01 10.95 -13.54
C VAL A 179 12.86 11.60 -12.45
N ASN A 180 12.49 12.81 -12.00
CA ASN A 180 13.20 13.49 -10.91
C ASN A 180 13.16 12.68 -9.60
N LEU A 181 12.04 12.05 -9.30
CA LEU A 181 11.88 11.20 -8.12
C LEU A 181 12.78 9.97 -8.19
N ILE A 182 12.81 9.29 -9.35
CA ILE A 182 13.69 8.14 -9.60
C ILE A 182 15.16 8.54 -9.42
N GLU A 183 15.57 9.68 -9.96
CA GLU A 183 16.92 10.21 -9.81
C GLU A 183 17.26 10.59 -8.36
N GLU A 184 16.36 11.29 -7.65
CA GLU A 184 16.53 11.71 -6.26
C GLU A 184 16.69 10.51 -5.32
N LYS A 185 15.84 9.50 -5.52
CA LYS A 185 15.81 8.27 -4.71
C LYS A 185 16.81 7.21 -5.17
N ARG A 186 17.49 7.44 -6.31
CA ARG A 186 18.45 6.50 -6.92
C ARG A 186 17.83 5.13 -7.20
N ILE A 187 16.61 5.14 -7.73
CA ILE A 187 15.94 3.93 -8.19
C ILE A 187 16.57 3.53 -9.53
N THR A 188 16.92 2.26 -9.66
CA THR A 188 17.57 1.68 -10.83
C THR A 188 16.82 0.45 -11.29
N GLU A 189 17.05 0.04 -12.53
CA GLU A 189 16.50 -1.21 -13.07
C GLU A 189 16.87 -2.41 -12.19
N ASP A 190 18.06 -2.38 -11.59
CA ASP A 190 18.53 -3.44 -10.68
C ASP A 190 17.78 -3.52 -9.34
N ASN A 191 17.23 -2.42 -8.82
CA ASN A 191 16.63 -2.38 -7.48
C ASN A 191 15.11 -2.13 -7.46
N VAL A 192 14.51 -1.79 -8.60
CA VAL A 192 13.09 -1.46 -8.66
C VAL A 192 12.20 -2.65 -8.26
N LEU A 193 12.58 -3.87 -8.63
CA LEU A 193 11.89 -5.09 -8.19
C LEU A 193 11.96 -5.27 -6.68
N GLU A 194 13.14 -5.06 -6.09
CA GLU A 194 13.32 -5.17 -4.63
C GLU A 194 12.41 -4.16 -3.89
N ILE A 195 12.26 -2.97 -4.46
CA ILE A 195 11.49 -1.88 -3.88
C ILE A 195 9.98 -2.10 -4.02
N LEU A 196 9.51 -2.54 -5.19
CA LEU A 196 8.09 -2.58 -5.53
C LEU A 196 7.44 -3.96 -5.34
N ASN A 197 8.23 -5.05 -5.38
CA ASN A 197 7.69 -6.40 -5.48
C ASN A 197 8.05 -7.31 -4.30
N GLN A 198 8.89 -6.86 -3.37
CA GLN A 198 9.28 -7.69 -2.23
C GLN A 198 8.20 -7.80 -1.16
N VAL A 199 7.89 -9.06 -0.85
CA VAL A 199 7.22 -9.45 0.37
C VAL A 199 8.27 -9.70 1.45
N TYR A 200 8.10 -9.07 2.61
CA TYR A 200 8.94 -9.31 3.78
C TYR A 200 8.17 -10.16 4.78
N ILE A 201 8.78 -11.26 5.21
CA ILE A 201 8.21 -12.19 6.18
C ILE A 201 9.07 -12.10 7.43
N TYR A 202 8.46 -11.57 8.48
CA TYR A 202 9.13 -11.40 9.77
C TYR A 202 8.71 -12.51 10.71
N TYR A 203 9.67 -13.36 11.04
CA TYR A 203 9.47 -14.50 11.92
C TYR A 203 9.51 -14.12 13.40
N HIS A 204 8.92 -14.96 14.23
CA HIS A 204 8.88 -14.78 15.69
C HIS A 204 10.28 -14.76 16.32
N ASP A 205 11.28 -15.37 15.68
CA ASP A 205 12.68 -15.43 16.13
C ASP A 205 13.51 -14.22 15.66
N ASN A 206 12.86 -13.21 15.06
CA ASN A 206 13.46 -12.01 14.50
C ASN A 206 14.34 -12.26 13.25
N SER A 207 14.28 -13.46 12.67
CA SER A 207 14.75 -13.64 11.30
C SER A 207 13.75 -13.00 10.31
N VAL A 208 14.28 -12.61 9.16
CA VAL A 208 13.52 -11.99 8.07
C VAL A 208 13.83 -12.74 6.80
N GLU A 209 12.79 -13.07 6.06
CA GLU A 209 12.89 -13.61 4.71
C GLU A 209 12.22 -12.66 3.73
N THR A 210 12.80 -12.56 2.54
CA THR A 210 12.33 -11.70 1.46
C THR A 210 12.01 -12.56 0.27
N ILE A 211 10.83 -12.37 -0.31
CA ILE A 211 10.37 -13.10 -1.49
C ILE A 211 10.01 -12.09 -2.57
N ASP A 212 10.65 -12.20 -3.73
CA ASP A 212 10.36 -11.37 -4.89
C ASP A 212 9.16 -11.95 -5.65
N ILE A 213 8.04 -11.23 -5.65
CA ILE A 213 6.79 -11.69 -6.28
C ILE A 213 6.63 -11.06 -7.65
N VAL A 214 6.27 -11.87 -8.65
CA VAL A 214 5.99 -11.38 -10.01
C VAL A 214 4.56 -11.64 -10.46
N ASN A 215 3.87 -12.61 -9.86
CA ASN A 215 2.48 -12.91 -10.19
C ASN A 215 1.52 -12.19 -9.22
N ALA A 216 0.93 -11.09 -9.68
CA ALA A 216 0.00 -10.27 -8.92
C ALA A 216 -1.28 -11.03 -8.52
N SER A 217 -1.90 -11.76 -9.47
CA SER A 217 -3.08 -12.58 -9.21
C SER A 217 -2.83 -13.65 -8.13
N GLU A 218 -1.69 -14.35 -8.20
CA GLU A 218 -1.32 -15.35 -7.19
C GLU A 218 -1.09 -14.71 -5.81
N LEU A 219 -0.46 -13.53 -5.77
CA LEU A 219 -0.30 -12.77 -4.53
C LEU A 219 -1.66 -12.46 -3.88
N PHE A 220 -2.61 -11.96 -4.66
CA PHE A 220 -3.95 -11.63 -4.17
C PHE A 220 -4.66 -12.84 -3.56
N ASP A 221 -4.65 -13.98 -4.25
CA ASP A 221 -5.26 -15.23 -3.76
C ASP A 221 -4.57 -15.74 -2.48
N ASN A 222 -3.23 -15.67 -2.43
CA ASN A 222 -2.47 -16.08 -1.26
C ASN A 222 -2.76 -15.17 -0.06
N VAL A 223 -2.80 -13.85 -0.25
CA VAL A 223 -3.18 -12.90 0.81
C VAL A 223 -4.57 -13.22 1.36
N GLY A 224 -5.57 -13.40 0.49
CA GLY A 224 -6.93 -13.74 0.94
C GLY A 224 -6.99 -15.07 1.71
N THR A 225 -6.16 -16.04 1.32
CA THR A 225 -6.02 -17.33 2.03
C THR A 225 -5.43 -17.16 3.44
N ILE A 226 -4.46 -16.25 3.60
CA ILE A 226 -3.83 -15.93 4.88
C ILE A 226 -4.80 -15.17 5.79
N GLU A 227 -5.47 -14.13 5.26
CA GLU A 227 -6.43 -13.32 6.01
C GLU A 227 -7.57 -14.15 6.58
N LEU A 228 -8.05 -15.14 5.81
CA LEU A 228 -9.10 -16.08 6.19
C LEU A 228 -8.58 -17.30 6.96
N GLU A 229 -7.27 -17.39 7.18
CA GLU A 229 -6.59 -18.49 7.89
C GLU A 229 -6.98 -19.89 7.36
N LEU A 230 -7.19 -20.00 6.04
CA LEU A 230 -7.69 -21.25 5.42
C LEU A 230 -6.64 -22.37 5.47
N ASN A 231 -5.36 -22.00 5.53
CA ASN A 231 -4.22 -22.92 5.49
C ASN A 231 -3.28 -22.72 6.67
N ARG A 232 -2.68 -23.83 7.13
CA ARG A 232 -1.64 -23.81 8.18
C ARG A 232 -0.29 -23.30 7.70
N PHE A 233 -0.08 -23.32 6.38
CA PHE A 233 1.11 -22.83 5.72
C PHE A 233 0.70 -21.70 4.78
N ILE A 234 1.47 -20.63 4.84
CA ILE A 234 1.51 -19.56 3.84
C ILE A 234 2.27 -20.12 2.64
N GLN A 235 1.76 -19.82 1.44
CA GLN A 235 2.42 -20.17 0.20
C GLN A 235 2.76 -18.91 -0.58
N PHE A 236 3.97 -18.84 -1.12
CA PHE A 236 4.37 -17.83 -2.10
C PHE A 236 5.24 -18.49 -3.16
N SER A 237 5.07 -18.08 -4.42
CA SER A 237 5.97 -18.45 -5.51
C SER A 237 6.86 -17.25 -5.84
N ASP A 238 8.17 -17.46 -5.86
CA ASP A 238 9.12 -16.40 -6.16
C ASP A 238 9.40 -16.23 -7.66
N TYR A 239 10.13 -15.19 -8.01
CA TYR A 239 10.55 -14.90 -9.39
C TYR A 239 11.35 -16.04 -10.05
N ASN A 240 12.09 -16.83 -9.28
CA ASN A 240 12.88 -17.95 -9.78
C ASN A 240 12.04 -19.23 -9.95
N GLY A 241 10.77 -19.21 -9.53
CA GLY A 241 9.86 -20.36 -9.55
C GLY A 241 9.99 -21.28 -8.34
N GLU A 242 10.71 -20.87 -7.28
CA GLU A 242 10.69 -21.58 -6.01
C GLU A 242 9.35 -21.35 -5.31
N ILE A 243 8.76 -22.43 -4.80
CA ILE A 243 7.50 -22.38 -4.06
C ILE A 243 7.80 -22.54 -2.58
N HIS A 244 7.55 -21.49 -1.83
CA HIS A 244 7.81 -21.37 -0.40
C HIS A 244 6.60 -21.85 0.39
N PHE A 245 6.81 -22.70 1.39
CA PHE A 245 5.77 -23.16 2.33
C PHE A 245 6.17 -22.77 3.75
N ILE A 246 5.50 -21.77 4.30
CA ILE A 246 5.92 -21.12 5.54
C ILE A 246 4.86 -21.33 6.62
N PRO A 247 5.18 -21.90 7.80
CA PRO A 247 4.19 -22.11 8.86
C PRO A 247 3.58 -20.78 9.33
N LEU A 248 2.25 -20.65 9.29
CA LEU A 248 1.57 -19.41 9.70
C LEU A 248 1.87 -19.02 11.16
N ASN A 249 2.04 -20.03 12.02
CA ASN A 249 2.32 -19.86 13.44
C ASN A 249 3.79 -19.51 13.75
N SER A 250 4.69 -19.45 12.76
CA SER A 250 6.04 -18.94 12.95
C SER A 250 6.18 -17.47 12.56
N VAL A 251 5.16 -16.89 11.89
CA VAL A 251 5.21 -15.56 11.30
C VAL A 251 4.50 -14.55 12.18
N GLY A 252 5.20 -13.46 12.53
CA GLY A 252 4.63 -12.37 13.32
C GLY A 252 4.05 -11.23 12.48
N LEU A 253 4.68 -10.93 11.35
CA LEU A 253 4.27 -9.90 10.41
C LEU A 253 4.62 -10.34 8.99
N ILE A 254 3.68 -10.21 8.07
CA ILE A 254 3.97 -10.22 6.63
C ILE A 254 3.70 -8.81 6.12
N ASP A 255 4.65 -8.30 5.36
CA ASP A 255 4.59 -7.00 4.75
C ASP A 255 4.61 -7.20 3.23
N VAL A 256 3.52 -6.85 2.57
CA VAL A 256 3.25 -7.12 1.15
C VAL A 256 3.18 -5.80 0.36
N PRO A 257 3.64 -5.73 -0.91
CA PRO A 257 3.39 -4.56 -1.73
C PRO A 257 1.90 -4.38 -2.04
N LEU A 258 1.30 -3.28 -1.58
CA LEU A 258 -0.13 -3.00 -1.73
C LEU A 258 -0.54 -2.84 -3.20
N TYR A 259 0.29 -2.13 -3.98
CA TYR A 259 0.14 -1.97 -5.42
C TYR A 259 -0.04 -3.30 -6.13
N LEU A 260 0.88 -4.25 -5.89
CA LEU A 260 0.85 -5.55 -6.55
C LEU A 260 -0.37 -6.38 -6.14
N TYR A 261 -0.77 -6.28 -4.87
CA TYR A 261 -2.01 -6.87 -4.37
C TYR A 261 -3.26 -6.30 -5.09
N LYS A 262 -3.32 -4.98 -5.27
CA LYS A 262 -4.43 -4.31 -5.98
C LYS A 262 -4.46 -4.64 -7.48
N ILE A 263 -3.31 -4.79 -8.14
CA ILE A 263 -3.26 -5.30 -9.51
C ILE A 263 -3.87 -6.70 -9.57
N GLY A 264 -3.44 -7.61 -8.70
CA GLY A 264 -3.95 -8.98 -8.67
C GLY A 264 -5.45 -9.05 -8.44
N ARG A 265 -5.97 -8.19 -7.55
CA ARG A 265 -7.42 -7.99 -7.36
C ARG A 265 -8.09 -7.65 -8.70
N ASN A 266 -7.62 -6.63 -9.40
CA ASN A 266 -8.23 -6.18 -10.66
C ASN A 266 -8.16 -7.26 -11.74
N GLU A 267 -7.02 -7.93 -11.90
CA GLU A 267 -6.86 -9.03 -12.86
C GLU A 267 -7.90 -10.15 -12.62
N ILE A 268 -8.20 -10.48 -11.37
CA ILE A 268 -9.16 -11.55 -11.04
C ILE A 268 -10.62 -11.11 -11.24
N PHE A 269 -10.95 -9.84 -10.94
CA PHE A 269 -12.32 -9.35 -11.02
C PHE A 269 -12.71 -8.80 -12.40
N GLU A 270 -11.77 -8.32 -13.22
CA GLU A 270 -12.02 -7.90 -14.61
C GLU A 270 -12.12 -9.09 -15.58
N ASN A 271 -11.55 -10.25 -15.22
CA ASN A 271 -11.65 -11.49 -15.99
C ASN A 271 -12.94 -12.31 -15.72
N LYS A 272 -13.95 -11.74 -15.05
CA LYS A 272 -15.26 -12.34 -14.75
C LYS A 272 -16.41 -11.56 -15.37
#